data_AF-A0A6I1MQT7-F1
#
_entry.id   AF-A0A6I1MQT7-F1
#
_cell.length_a   1.000
_cell.length_b   1.000
_cell.length_c   1.000
_cell.angle_alpha   90.00
_cell.angle_beta   90.00
_cell.angle_gamma   90.00
#
_symmetry.space_group_name_H-M   'P 1'
#
loop_
_entity.id
_entity.type
_entity.pdbx_description
1 polymer ?
#
loop_
_entity_poly.entity_id
_entity_poly.type
_entity_poly.pdbx_seq_one_letter_code
_entity_poly.pdbx_strand_id
1 'polypeptide(L)'
;IIPSIFLTGINIIVFGVIPGFVISLLGESFGAIITFILYRIGFKKYFEKLDNVMLKKISQSQGIKAGLLIFECRLIPFIPSGLITFAASISNVSLNVFFISSFFGKIPSIALETLLSYNLINFNENFIKIIMTLISILLVFLTLKRKNKIIN
;
A
#
# COMPACT_ATOMS: atom_id res chain seq x y z
N ILE A 1 -6.99 -3.86 10.52
CA ILE A 1 -6.60 -3.12 9.30
C ILE A 1 -5.15 -3.45 9.04
N ILE A 2 -4.84 -4.15 7.95
CA ILE A 2 -3.44 -4.44 7.56
C ILE A 2 -2.97 -3.25 6.69
N PRO A 3 -1.81 -2.63 6.98
CA PRO A 3 -1.27 -1.56 6.14
C PRO A 3 -1.09 -2.00 4.67
N SER A 4 -1.44 -1.12 3.73
CA SER A 4 -1.37 -1.41 2.28
C SER A 4 0.00 -1.89 1.82
N ILE A 5 1.07 -1.32 2.38
CA ILE A 5 2.46 -1.63 2.07
C ILE A 5 2.79 -3.13 2.13
N PHE A 6 2.15 -3.91 3.01
CA PHE A 6 2.38 -5.35 3.10
C PHE A 6 1.82 -6.09 1.88
N LEU A 7 0.60 -5.75 1.46
CA LEU A 7 -0.02 -6.33 0.26
C LEU A 7 0.74 -5.91 -1.00
N THR A 8 1.12 -4.63 -1.09
CA THR A 8 1.95 -4.10 -2.18
C THR A 8 3.29 -4.84 -2.26
N GLY A 9 3.95 -5.07 -1.13
CA GLY A 9 5.18 -5.86 -1.04
C GLY A 9 5.02 -7.30 -1.51
N ILE A 10 3.97 -8.00 -1.08
CA ILE A 10 3.67 -9.37 -1.54
C ILE A 10 3.49 -9.41 -3.06
N ASN A 11 2.73 -8.47 -3.62
CA ASN A 11 2.51 -8.40 -5.07
C ASN A 11 3.82 -8.20 -5.84
N ILE A 12 4.75 -7.40 -5.32
CA ILE A 12 6.06 -7.19 -5.94
C ILE A 12 6.93 -8.45 -5.85
N ILE A 13 6.92 -9.16 -4.72
CA ILE A 13 7.67 -10.41 -4.55
C ILE A 13 7.16 -11.47 -5.55
N VAL A 14 5.84 -11.58 -5.71
CA VAL A 14 5.22 -12.62 -6.54
C VAL A 14 5.30 -12.30 -8.03
N PHE A 15 5.01 -11.05 -8.42
CA PHE A 15 4.85 -10.69 -9.83
C PHE A 15 6.01 -9.85 -10.39
N GLY A 16 6.82 -9.21 -9.54
CA GLY A 16 7.83 -8.22 -9.92
C GLY A 16 7.33 -6.78 -9.79
N VAL A 17 8.22 -5.80 -9.97
CA VAL A 17 7.95 -4.39 -9.64
C VAL A 17 6.78 -3.80 -10.44
N ILE A 18 6.85 -3.86 -11.77
CA ILE A 18 5.85 -3.24 -12.67
C ILE A 18 4.48 -3.95 -12.58
N PRO A 19 4.38 -5.28 -12.79
CA PRO A 19 3.09 -5.95 -12.67
C PRO A 19 2.56 -5.94 -11.23
N GLY A 20 3.44 -6.03 -10.22
CA GLY A 20 3.05 -5.89 -8.81
C GLY A 20 2.46 -4.51 -8.49
N PHE A 21 3.02 -3.43 -9.04
CA PHE A 21 2.45 -2.09 -8.97
C PHE A 21 1.04 -2.05 -9.58
N VAL A 22 0.87 -2.54 -10.82
CA VAL A 22 -0.41 -2.49 -11.54
C VAL A 22 -1.49 -3.30 -10.82
N ILE A 23 -1.16 -4.52 -10.39
CA ILE A 23 -2.07 -5.40 -9.64
C ILE A 23 -2.47 -4.74 -8.31
N SER A 24 -1.54 -4.13 -7.60
CA SER A 24 -1.82 -3.42 -6.34
C SER A 24 -2.75 -2.23 -6.57
N LEU A 25 -2.48 -1.42 -7.60
CA LEU A 25 -3.30 -0.25 -7.94
C LEU A 25 -4.73 -0.64 -8.31
N LEU A 26 -4.90 -1.64 -9.18
CA LEU A 26 -6.21 -2.11 -9.61
C LEU A 26 -6.95 -2.78 -8.45
N GLY A 27 -6.30 -3.69 -7.72
CA GLY A 27 -6.89 -4.41 -6.60
C GLY A 27 -7.37 -3.46 -5.50
N GLU A 28 -6.54 -2.48 -5.14
CA GLU A 28 -6.94 -1.48 -4.14
C GLU A 28 -8.08 -0.59 -4.64
N SER A 29 -8.05 -0.19 -5.91
CA SER A 29 -9.10 0.64 -6.50
C SER A 29 -10.45 -0.10 -6.55
N PHE A 30 -10.47 -1.35 -7.02
CA PHE A 30 -11.68 -2.17 -7.01
C PHE A 30 -12.19 -2.42 -5.59
N GLY A 31 -11.30 -2.78 -4.66
CA GLY A 31 -11.65 -2.98 -3.26
C GLY A 31 -12.23 -1.71 -2.63
N ALA A 32 -11.68 -0.53 -2.95
CA ALA A 32 -12.17 0.75 -2.48
C ALA A 32 -13.57 1.08 -3.04
N ILE A 33 -13.83 0.82 -4.32
CA ILE A 33 -15.17 1.01 -4.92
C ILE A 33 -16.20 0.12 -4.24
N ILE A 34 -15.91 -1.17 -4.10
CA ILE A 34 -16.82 -2.14 -3.48
C ILE A 34 -17.11 -1.71 -2.03
N THR A 35 -16.06 -1.36 -1.29
CA THR A 35 -16.17 -0.92 0.11
C THR A 35 -16.97 0.38 0.23
N PHE A 36 -16.75 1.33 -0.68
CA PHE A 36 -17.52 2.59 -0.74
C PHE A 36 -19.02 2.32 -0.94
N ILE A 37 -19.38 1.45 -1.88
CA ILE A 37 -20.77 1.07 -2.13
C ILE A 37 -21.36 0.37 -0.91
N LEU A 38 -20.66 -0.62 -0.36
CA LEU A 38 -21.12 -1.37 0.82
C LEU A 38 -21.36 -0.45 2.01
N TYR A 39 -20.44 0.48 2.27
CA TYR A 39 -20.61 1.43 3.36
C TYR A 39 -21.76 2.40 3.11
N ARG A 40 -21.89 2.90 1.88
CA ARG A 40 -22.98 3.81 1.52
C ARG A 40 -24.35 3.15 1.60
N ILE A 41 -24.49 1.87 1.24
CA ILE A 41 -25.76 1.14 1.34
C ILE A 41 -26.02 0.68 2.78
N GLY A 42 -25.02 0.04 3.40
CA GLY A 42 -25.16 -0.60 4.71
C GLY A 42 -25.33 0.39 5.86
N PHE A 43 -24.62 1.52 5.82
CA PHE A 43 -24.71 2.51 6.90
C PHE A 43 -25.76 3.60 6.66
N LYS A 44 -26.41 3.66 5.48
CA LYS A 44 -27.47 4.65 5.20
C LYS A 44 -28.58 4.62 6.27
N LYS A 45 -29.03 3.42 6.63
CA LYS A 45 -30.07 3.20 7.66
C LYS A 45 -29.62 3.57 9.08
N TYR A 46 -28.32 3.52 9.37
CA TYR A 46 -27.76 3.90 10.68
C TYR A 46 -27.57 5.42 10.79
N PHE A 47 -27.09 6.05 9.71
CA PHE A 47 -26.88 7.50 9.67
C PHE A 47 -28.19 8.29 9.54
N GLU A 48 -29.21 7.76 8.87
CA GLU A 48 -30.55 8.39 8.81
C GLU A 48 -31.26 8.43 10.19
N LYS A 49 -30.90 7.52 11.11
CA LYS A 49 -31.43 7.53 12.50
C LYS A 49 -30.65 8.43 13.45
N LEU A 50 -29.46 8.89 13.05
CA LEU A 50 -28.60 9.73 13.88
C LEU A 50 -28.84 11.19 13.50
N ASP A 51 -29.65 11.89 14.30
CA ASP A 51 -29.93 13.32 14.13
C ASP A 51 -28.75 14.17 14.66
N ASN A 52 -27.57 13.94 14.08
CA ASN A 52 -26.32 14.48 14.57
C ASN A 52 -25.87 15.63 13.66
N VAL A 53 -25.79 16.85 14.20
CA VAL A 53 -25.39 18.07 13.49
C VAL A 53 -24.02 17.91 12.81
N MET A 54 -23.15 17.08 13.37
CA MET A 54 -21.84 16.73 12.81
C MET A 54 -21.93 15.95 11.48
N LEU A 55 -22.89 15.02 11.36
CA LEU A 55 -23.15 14.28 10.13
C LEU A 55 -23.69 15.18 9.01
N LYS A 56 -24.54 16.15 9.36
CA LYS A 56 -25.00 17.19 8.42
C LYS A 56 -23.84 18.05 7.90
N LYS A 57 -22.87 18.44 8.75
CA LYS A 57 -21.66 19.17 8.32
C LYS A 57 -20.76 18.34 7.41
N ILE A 58 -20.58 17.04 7.69
CA ILE A 58 -19.80 16.12 6.84
C ILE A 58 -20.52 15.91 5.49
N SER A 59 -21.84 15.76 5.50
CA SER A 59 -22.69 15.71 4.30
C SER A 59 -22.61 17.00 3.47
N GLN A 60 -22.41 18.16 4.10
CA GLN A 60 -22.22 19.45 3.41
C GLN A 60 -20.86 19.61 2.71
N SER A 61 -19.89 18.72 2.92
CA SER A 61 -18.68 18.66 2.07
C SER A 61 -19.06 18.06 0.70
N GLN A 62 -19.36 18.92 -0.28
CA GLN A 62 -19.99 18.52 -1.53
C GLN A 62 -19.04 18.44 -2.73
N GLY A 63 -19.27 17.42 -3.56
CA GLY A 63 -18.81 17.37 -4.95
C GLY A 63 -17.30 17.36 -5.14
N ILE A 64 -16.84 18.19 -6.08
CA ILE A 64 -15.44 18.22 -6.56
C ILE A 64 -14.46 18.58 -5.44
N LYS A 65 -14.84 19.45 -4.49
CA LYS A 65 -13.96 19.84 -3.37
C LYS A 65 -13.64 18.66 -2.44
N ALA A 66 -14.64 17.84 -2.13
CA ALA A 66 -14.42 16.63 -1.36
C ALA A 66 -13.64 15.57 -2.16
N GLY A 67 -13.83 15.52 -3.49
CA GLY A 67 -12.97 14.75 -4.39
C GLY A 67 -11.50 15.18 -4.35
N LEU A 68 -11.22 16.48 -4.33
CA LEU A 68 -9.84 17.01 -4.20
C LEU A 68 -9.21 16.60 -2.86
N LEU A 69 -9.95 16.71 -1.74
CA LEU A 69 -9.47 16.25 -0.44
C LEU A 69 -9.16 14.75 -0.43
N ILE A 70 -10.02 13.92 -1.04
CA ILE A 70 -9.76 12.47 -1.18
C ILE A 70 -8.48 12.22 -1.96
N PHE A 71 -8.27 12.96 -3.06
CA PHE A 71 -7.08 12.86 -3.88
C PHE A 71 -5.82 13.21 -3.05
N GLU A 72 -5.82 14.36 -2.39
CA GLU A 72 -4.71 14.83 -1.54
C GLU A 72 -4.37 13.83 -0.42
N CYS A 73 -5.38 13.33 0.29
CA CYS A 73 -5.17 12.32 1.33
C CYS A 73 -4.58 11.02 0.77
N ARG A 74 -4.89 10.64 -0.47
CA ARG A 74 -4.37 9.41 -1.08
C ARG A 74 -2.95 9.53 -1.64
N LEU A 75 -2.48 10.75 -1.89
CA LEU A 75 -1.07 10.99 -2.25
C LEU A 75 -0.14 10.57 -1.11
N ILE A 76 -0.60 10.71 0.14
CA ILE A 76 0.17 10.37 1.32
C ILE A 76 0.25 8.84 1.44
N PRO A 77 1.45 8.23 1.34
CA PRO A 77 1.60 6.80 1.48
C PRO A 77 1.26 6.33 2.90
N PHE A 78 0.94 5.05 3.05
CA PHE A 78 0.63 4.40 4.33
C PHE A 78 -0.65 4.84 5.04
N ILE A 79 -1.36 5.86 4.55
CA ILE A 79 -2.68 6.19 5.07
C ILE A 79 -3.63 5.01 4.81
N PRO A 80 -4.31 4.48 5.83
CA PRO A 80 -5.24 3.38 5.64
C PRO A 80 -6.40 3.74 4.71
N SER A 81 -6.49 3.05 3.58
CA SER A 81 -7.50 3.31 2.54
C SER A 81 -8.93 3.13 3.05
N GLY A 82 -9.14 2.26 4.05
CA GLY A 82 -10.43 2.08 4.72
C GLY A 82 -10.95 3.37 5.38
N LEU A 83 -10.07 4.17 5.99
CA LEU A 83 -10.46 5.44 6.65
C LEU A 83 -10.95 6.46 5.62
N ILE A 84 -10.19 6.66 4.55
CA ILE A 84 -10.54 7.60 3.47
C ILE A 84 -11.84 7.15 2.80
N THR A 85 -11.98 5.85 2.53
CA THR A 85 -13.17 5.27 1.87
C THR A 85 -14.40 5.39 2.76
N PHE A 86 -14.27 5.17 4.07
CA PHE A 86 -15.34 5.36 5.04
C PHE A 86 -15.79 6.82 5.09
N ALA A 87 -14.86 7.76 5.28
CA ALA A 87 -15.17 9.19 5.30
C ALA A 87 -15.86 9.64 4.00
N ALA A 88 -15.38 9.18 2.84
CA ALA A 88 -15.97 9.46 1.55
C ALA A 88 -17.37 8.85 1.37
N SER A 89 -17.62 7.65 1.91
CA SER A 89 -18.92 6.97 1.77
C SER A 89 -20.06 7.66 2.52
N ILE A 90 -19.72 8.34 3.62
CA ILE A 90 -20.65 9.11 4.49
C ILE A 90 -20.87 10.52 3.96
N SER A 91 -19.92 11.09 3.21
CA SER A 91 -20.08 12.40 2.57
C SER A 91 -21.00 12.33 1.35
N ASN A 92 -21.32 13.48 0.75
CA ASN A 92 -22.14 13.57 -0.46
C ASN A 92 -21.34 13.42 -1.77
N VAL A 93 -20.14 12.84 -1.72
CA VAL A 93 -19.31 12.59 -2.92
C VAL A 93 -19.96 11.54 -3.81
N SER A 94 -20.04 11.76 -5.12
CA SER A 94 -20.53 10.74 -6.05
C SER A 94 -19.51 9.61 -6.24
N LEU A 95 -19.97 8.41 -6.60
CA LEU A 95 -19.08 7.26 -6.80
C LEU A 95 -18.01 7.56 -7.87
N ASN A 96 -18.37 8.27 -8.93
CA ASN A 96 -17.44 8.62 -10.02
C ASN A 96 -16.35 9.58 -9.54
N VAL A 97 -16.72 10.60 -8.76
CA VAL A 97 -15.75 11.54 -8.18
C VAL A 97 -14.84 10.81 -7.20
N PHE A 98 -15.40 9.96 -6.34
CA PHE A 98 -14.59 9.11 -5.45
C PHE A 98 -13.63 8.24 -6.24
N PHE A 99 -14.10 7.53 -7.28
CA PHE A 99 -13.28 6.63 -8.09
C PHE A 99 -12.12 7.36 -8.77
N ILE A 100 -12.40 8.46 -9.47
CA ILE A 100 -11.38 9.23 -10.21
C ILE A 100 -10.34 9.79 -9.23
N SER A 101 -10.79 10.50 -8.20
CA SER A 101 -9.90 11.05 -7.17
C SER A 101 -9.11 9.95 -6.46
N SER A 102 -9.76 8.81 -6.19
CA SER A 102 -9.16 7.68 -5.51
C SER A 102 -8.05 7.04 -6.34
N PHE A 103 -8.35 6.72 -7.59
CA PHE A 103 -7.48 6.02 -8.51
C PHE A 103 -6.23 6.85 -8.79
N PHE A 104 -6.40 8.10 -9.23
CA PHE A 104 -5.26 8.97 -9.55
C PHE A 104 -4.47 9.37 -8.31
N GLY A 105 -5.13 9.61 -7.17
CA GLY A 105 -4.45 9.94 -5.92
C GLY A 105 -3.58 8.81 -5.40
N LYS A 106 -3.92 7.55 -5.72
CA LYS A 106 -3.20 6.39 -5.21
C LYS A 106 -1.98 5.98 -6.05
N ILE A 107 -1.90 6.43 -7.31
CA ILE A 107 -0.75 6.17 -8.19
C ILE A 107 0.59 6.59 -7.52
N PRO A 108 0.76 7.83 -7.02
CA PRO A 108 2.02 8.24 -6.40
C PRO A 108 2.32 7.49 -5.11
N SER A 109 1.29 7.23 -4.29
CA SER A 109 1.43 6.48 -3.04
C SER A 109 1.88 5.04 -3.30
N ILE A 110 1.26 4.32 -4.24
CA ILE A 110 1.65 2.93 -4.55
C ILE A 110 3.01 2.92 -5.22
N ALA A 111 3.35 3.92 -6.04
CA ALA A 111 4.70 4.03 -6.61
C ALA A 111 5.75 4.12 -5.49
N LEU A 112 5.54 4.97 -4.48
CA LEU A 112 6.43 5.05 -3.31
C LEU A 112 6.46 3.74 -2.52
N GLU A 113 5.31 3.14 -2.24
CA GLU A 113 5.23 1.85 -1.55
C GLU A 113 6.01 0.77 -2.33
N THR A 114 5.88 0.72 -3.65
CA THR A 114 6.58 -0.26 -4.48
C THR A 114 8.10 -0.06 -4.50
N LEU A 115 8.56 1.19 -4.58
CA LEU A 115 10.00 1.49 -4.49
C LEU A 115 10.56 1.10 -3.12
N LEU A 116 9.84 1.40 -2.04
CA LEU A 116 10.25 1.05 -0.69
C LEU A 116 10.26 -0.47 -0.49
N SER A 117 9.21 -1.17 -0.90
CA SER A 117 9.15 -2.62 -0.85
C SER A 117 10.28 -3.26 -1.65
N TYR A 118 10.52 -2.80 -2.89
CA TYR A 118 11.63 -3.29 -3.72
C TYR A 118 12.99 -3.11 -3.03
N ASN A 119 13.24 -1.92 -2.47
CA ASN A 119 14.47 -1.64 -1.75
C ASN A 119 14.62 -2.51 -0.50
N LEU A 120 13.55 -2.75 0.26
CA LEU A 120 13.57 -3.61 1.46
C LEU A 120 13.82 -5.08 1.11
N ILE A 121 13.21 -5.58 0.04
CA ILE A 121 13.39 -6.96 -0.44
C ILE A 121 14.83 -7.17 -0.92
N ASN A 122 15.35 -6.23 -1.72
CA ASN A 122 16.71 -6.31 -2.27
C ASN A 122 17.79 -5.94 -1.25
N PHE A 123 17.43 -5.30 -0.12
CA PHE A 123 18.34 -5.08 0.99
C PHE A 123 18.93 -6.41 1.50
N ASN A 124 18.09 -7.45 1.56
CA ASN A 124 18.51 -8.79 1.97
C ASN A 124 19.32 -9.52 0.90
N GLU A 125 19.06 -9.33 -0.39
CA GLU A 125 19.86 -9.97 -1.44
C GLU A 125 21.33 -9.53 -1.40
N ASN A 126 21.60 -8.25 -1.16
CA ASN A 126 22.98 -7.78 -1.01
C ASN A 126 23.62 -8.34 0.27
N PHE A 127 22.87 -8.42 1.37
CA PHE A 127 23.37 -8.98 2.63
C PHE A 127 23.66 -10.49 2.54
N ILE A 128 22.78 -11.27 1.90
CA ILE A 128 22.95 -12.70 1.66
C ILE A 128 24.13 -12.95 0.70
N LYS A 129 24.27 -12.15 -0.37
CA LYS A 129 25.44 -12.23 -1.27
C LYS A 129 26.75 -11.92 -0.55
N ILE A 130 26.76 -10.94 0.37
CA ILE A 130 27.92 -10.60 1.21
C ILE A 130 28.25 -11.73 2.20
N ILE A 131 27.25 -12.31 2.85
CA ILE A 131 27.44 -13.45 3.77
C ILE A 131 27.96 -14.68 3.02
N MET A 132 27.40 -14.98 1.85
CA MET A 132 27.85 -16.09 1.01
C MET A 132 29.29 -15.92 0.53
N THR A 133 29.69 -14.70 0.15
CA THR A 133 31.10 -14.41 -0.21
C THR A 133 32.04 -14.53 0.99
N LEU A 134 31.65 -14.02 2.17
CA LEU A 134 32.43 -14.17 3.40
C LEU A 134 32.62 -15.65 3.80
N ILE A 135 31.56 -16.47 3.71
CA ILE A 135 31.64 -17.91 3.98
C ILE A 135 32.58 -18.60 2.97
N SER A 136 32.49 -18.24 1.69
CA SER A 136 33.36 -18.81 0.65
C SER A 136 34.84 -18.46 0.89
N ILE A 137 35.14 -17.23 1.29
CA ILE A 137 36.50 -16.78 1.64
C ILE A 137 37.02 -17.54 2.88
N LEU A 138 36.17 -17.72 3.90
CA LEU A 138 36.52 -18.47 5.11
C LEU A 138 36.87 -19.93 4.80
N LEU A 139 36.10 -20.61 3.94
CA LEU A 139 36.35 -21.99 3.54
C LEU A 139 37.67 -22.14 2.78
N VAL A 140 37.99 -21.20 1.87
CA VAL A 140 39.28 -21.15 1.18
C VAL A 140 40.42 -20.93 2.18
N PHE A 141 40.27 -20.01 3.14
CA PHE A 141 41.28 -19.79 4.17
C PHE A 141 41.52 -21.03 5.05
N LEU A 142 40.45 -21.73 5.45
CA LEU A 142 40.55 -22.95 6.25
C LEU A 142 41.24 -24.08 5.49
N THR A 143 40.96 -24.25 4.20
CA THR A 143 41.61 -25.28 3.37
C THR A 143 43.09 -24.99 3.16
N LEU A 144 43.47 -23.72 2.94
CA LEU A 144 44.87 -23.29 2.86
C LEU A 144 45.61 -23.47 4.20
N LYS A 145 44.98 -23.11 5.33
CA LYS A 145 45.55 -23.29 6.67
C LYS A 145 45.72 -24.77 7.03
N ARG A 146 44.79 -25.63 6.59
CA ARG A 146 44.88 -27.09 6.77
C ARG A 146 46.01 -27.69 5.96
N LYS A 147 46.25 -27.19 4.74
CA LYS A 147 47.37 -27.62 3.88
C LYS A 147 48.73 -27.24 4.48
N ASN A 148 48.89 -26.04 5.03
CA ASN A 148 50.13 -25.62 5.70
C ASN A 148 50.43 -26.39 7.00
N LYS A 149 49.41 -26.93 7.69
CA LYS A 149 49.60 -27.76 8.90
C LYS A 149 49.98 -29.23 8.60
N ILE A 150 49.81 -29.68 7.35
CA ILE A 150 50.15 -31.05 6.91
C ILE A 150 51.55 -31.10 6.30
N ILE A 151 52.07 -29.96 5.82
CA ILE A 151 53.36 -29.85 5.13
C ILE A 151 54.51 -29.46 6.10
N ASN A 152 54.20 -28.97 7.30
CA ASN A 152 55.14 -28.80 8.43
C ASN A 152 55.02 -29.98 9.40
#